data_AF-A0A8C9CM19-F1
#
_entry.id   AF-A0A8C9CM19-F1
#
_cell.length_a   1.000
_cell.length_b   1.000
_cell.length_c   1.000
_cell.angle_alpha   90.00
_cell.angle_beta   90.00
_cell.angle_gamma   90.00
#
_symmetry.space_group_name_H-M   'P 1'
#
loop_
_entity.id
_entity.type
_entity.pdbx_description
1 polymer ?
#
loop_
_entity_poly.entity_id
_entity_poly.type
_entity_poly.pdbx_seq_one_letter_code
_entity_poly.pdbx_strand_id
1 'polypeptide(L)'
;SKGFHVLQRVSILEITAVEVGVVAIKGLFSGRYLAMNKKGRLYASSYNAECEFVERIHELGYNTYASRLYRTRLWYVSVNGKGRPRRGFKTRRTQKSSLFLPRVLDHKDHEMVTLLQGAAGLRRRQSRPPGRTTQP
;
A
#
# COMPACT_ATOMS: atom_id res chain seq x y z
N SER A 1 1.07 16.27 21.63
CA SER A 1 1.16 16.91 20.29
C SER A 1 0.39 16.06 19.29
N LYS A 2 -0.82 16.50 18.90
CA LYS A 2 -1.60 15.84 17.83
C LYS A 2 -0.92 16.22 16.52
N GLY A 3 -0.11 15.31 15.97
CA GLY A 3 0.62 15.52 14.72
C GLY A 3 -0.36 15.61 13.56
N PHE A 4 -0.64 16.83 13.10
CA PHE A 4 -1.27 17.09 11.82
C PHE A 4 -0.27 16.73 10.72
N HIS A 5 -0.16 15.44 10.42
CA HIS A 5 0.60 14.97 9.28
C HIS A 5 -0.25 15.22 8.03
N VAL A 6 0.10 16.28 7.28
CA VAL A 6 -0.40 16.50 5.92
C VAL A 6 -0.26 15.18 5.14
N LEU A 7 -1.38 14.68 4.61
CA LEU A 7 -1.36 13.52 3.74
C LEU A 7 -0.57 13.88 2.48
N GLN A 8 0.62 13.31 2.34
CA GLN A 8 1.40 13.46 1.13
C GLN A 8 0.75 12.63 0.03
N ARG A 9 0.85 13.04 -1.24
CA ARG A 9 0.32 12.25 -2.36
C ARG A 9 0.72 10.77 -2.23
N VAL A 10 1.98 10.47 -1.89
CA VAL A 10 2.46 9.08 -1.77
C VAL A 10 1.88 8.25 -0.61
N SER A 11 1.08 8.84 0.30
CA SER A 11 0.51 8.13 1.46
C SER A 11 -0.92 7.61 1.26
N ILE A 12 -1.56 7.85 0.12
CA ILE A 12 -2.88 7.28 -0.16
C ILE A 12 -2.72 5.85 -0.68
N LEU A 13 -3.27 4.91 0.09
CA LEU A 13 -3.21 3.48 -0.17
C LEU A 13 -4.62 2.92 -0.35
N GLU A 14 -4.79 2.07 -1.33
CA GLU A 14 -5.96 1.22 -1.51
C GLU A 14 -5.66 -0.14 -0.86
N ILE A 15 -6.56 -0.61 0.01
CA ILE A 15 -6.47 -1.94 0.63
C ILE A 15 -7.60 -2.77 0.06
N THR A 16 -7.26 -3.89 -0.58
CA THR A 16 -8.23 -4.80 -1.21
C THR A 16 -8.15 -6.16 -0.53
N ALA A 17 -9.30 -6.71 -0.13
CA ALA A 17 -9.37 -8.09 0.33
C ALA A 17 -9.14 -9.04 -0.84
N VAL A 18 -8.15 -9.92 -0.70
CA VAL A 18 -7.86 -11.00 -1.66
C VAL A 18 -8.54 -12.29 -1.22
N GLU A 19 -8.59 -12.50 0.10
CA GLU A 19 -9.27 -13.61 0.77
C GLU A 19 -9.68 -13.16 2.17
N VAL A 20 -10.46 -13.97 2.88
CA VAL A 20 -10.81 -13.72 4.29
C VAL A 20 -9.54 -13.54 5.12
N GLY A 21 -9.35 -12.33 5.67
CA GLY A 21 -8.20 -11.97 6.48
C GLY A 21 -6.89 -11.80 5.70
N VAL A 22 -6.93 -11.74 4.36
CA VAL A 22 -5.76 -11.49 3.51
C VAL A 22 -6.02 -10.29 2.63
N VAL A 23 -5.08 -9.35 2.63
CA VAL A 23 -5.17 -8.10 1.87
C VAL A 23 -4.00 -7.90 0.93
N ALA A 24 -4.24 -7.15 -0.13
CA ALA A 24 -3.23 -6.50 -0.94
C ALA A 24 -3.27 -4.99 -0.70
N ILE A 25 -2.11 -4.36 -0.60
CA ILE A 25 -1.98 -2.93 -0.33
C ILE A 25 -1.35 -2.26 -1.54
N LYS A 26 -2.07 -1.34 -2.18
CA LYS A 26 -1.65 -0.66 -3.42
C LYS A 26 -1.49 0.83 -3.20
N GLY A 27 -0.38 1.40 -3.65
CA GLY A 27 -0.23 2.85 -3.73
C GLY A 27 -1.10 3.40 -4.84
N LEU A 28 -2.08 4.24 -4.51
CA LEU A 28 -3.05 4.75 -5.49
C LEU A 28 -2.35 5.47 -6.65
N PHE A 29 -1.34 6.27 -6.33
CA PHE A 29 -0.62 7.09 -7.32
C PHE A 29 0.43 6.34 -8.12
N SER A 30 1.15 5.41 -7.49
CA SER A 30 2.18 4.64 -8.19
C SER A 30 1.57 3.50 -9.01
N GLY A 31 0.34 3.08 -8.68
CA GLY A 31 -0.28 1.87 -9.21
C GLY A 31 0.42 0.58 -8.79
N ARG A 32 1.43 0.67 -7.89
CA ARG A 32 2.23 -0.47 -7.44
C ARG A 32 1.75 -1.00 -6.10
N TYR A 33 1.90 -2.30 -5.92
CA TYR A 33 1.60 -3.01 -4.69
C TYR A 33 2.81 -3.00 -3.75
N LEU A 34 2.53 -2.88 -2.45
CA LEU A 34 3.48 -3.21 -1.43
C LEU A 34 3.76 -4.71 -1.50
N ALA A 35 5.02 -5.10 -1.49
CA ALA A 35 5.45 -6.48 -1.52
C ALA A 35 6.58 -6.71 -0.50
N MET A 36 6.71 -7.94 0.00
CA MET A 36 7.81 -8.33 0.88
C MET A 36 8.55 -9.53 0.31
N ASN A 37 9.85 -9.38 0.06
CA ASN A 37 10.64 -10.47 -0.52
C ASN A 37 11.20 -11.47 0.49
N LYS A 38 11.81 -12.56 0.00
CA LYS A 38 12.46 -13.60 0.82
C LYS A 38 13.56 -13.13 1.77
N LYS A 39 14.09 -11.91 1.60
CA LYS A 39 15.06 -11.26 2.49
C LYS A 39 14.39 -10.32 3.51
N GLY A 40 13.06 -10.33 3.58
CA GLY A 40 12.24 -9.48 4.43
C GLY A 40 12.32 -8.01 4.03
N ARG A 41 12.62 -7.69 2.76
CA ARG A 41 12.62 -6.30 2.28
C ARG A 41 11.23 -5.94 1.80
N LEU A 42 10.68 -4.84 2.29
CA LEU A 42 9.53 -4.19 1.68
C LEU A 42 9.96 -3.44 0.41
N TYR A 43 9.17 -3.57 -0.64
CA TYR A 43 9.40 -2.91 -1.93
C TYR A 43 8.08 -2.71 -2.67
N ALA A 44 8.11 -1.94 -3.76
CA ALA A 44 6.96 -1.71 -4.63
C ALA A 44 7.06 -2.58 -5.89
N SER A 45 5.99 -3.26 -6.25
CA SER A 45 5.94 -4.20 -7.38
C SER A 45 4.63 -4.15 -8.16
N SER A 46 4.59 -4.83 -9.31
CA SER A 46 3.32 -5.29 -9.89
C SER A 46 2.75 -6.42 -9.00
N TYR A 47 1.44 -6.68 -9.10
CA TYR A 47 0.80 -7.71 -8.28
C TYR A 47 1.46 -9.09 -8.46
N ASN A 48 1.77 -9.74 -7.34
CA ASN A 48 2.28 -11.12 -7.28
C ASN A 48 2.07 -11.66 -5.84
N ALA A 49 2.43 -12.93 -5.59
CA ALA A 49 2.24 -13.57 -4.29
C ALA A 49 2.97 -12.90 -3.10
N GLU A 50 4.04 -12.13 -3.34
CA GLU A 50 4.73 -11.35 -2.30
C GLU A 50 3.93 -10.11 -1.85
N CYS A 51 2.83 -9.77 -2.55
CA CYS A 51 1.95 -8.64 -2.26
C CYS A 51 0.83 -8.95 -1.27
N GLU A 52 0.69 -10.22 -0.86
CA GLU A 52 -0.39 -10.66 0.02
C GLU A 52 0.04 -10.65 1.49
N PHE A 53 -0.77 -9.99 2.32
CA PHE A 53 -0.54 -9.86 3.74
C PHE A 53 -1.73 -10.37 4.53
N VAL A 54 -1.48 -11.18 5.55
CA VAL A 54 -2.48 -11.58 6.53
C VAL A 54 -2.75 -10.39 7.44
N GLU A 55 -3.97 -9.87 7.41
CA GLU A 55 -4.46 -8.82 8.30
C GLU A 55 -5.02 -9.43 9.58
N ARG A 56 -4.58 -8.92 10.72
CA ARG A 56 -5.12 -9.28 12.05
C ARG A 56 -5.27 -8.07 12.93
N ILE A 57 -6.33 -8.07 13.72
CA ILE A 57 -6.55 -7.10 14.80
C ILE A 57 -5.68 -7.50 15.99
N HIS A 58 -4.81 -6.59 16.42
CA HIS A 58 -4.07 -6.70 17.66
C HIS A 58 -5.01 -6.46 18.85
N GLU A 59 -4.66 -6.99 20.02
CA GLU A 59 -5.39 -6.76 21.29
C GLU A 59 -5.61 -5.28 21.65
N LEU A 60 -4.85 -4.37 21.02
CA LEU A 60 -4.93 -2.93 21.23
C LEU A 60 -5.80 -2.23 20.17
N GLY A 61 -6.53 -2.98 19.34
CA GLY A 61 -7.40 -2.44 18.28
C GLY A 61 -6.68 -1.94 17.03
N TYR A 62 -5.37 -2.20 16.89
CA TYR A 62 -4.60 -1.85 15.70
C TYR A 62 -4.50 -3.02 14.71
N ASN A 63 -4.38 -2.72 13.42
CA ASN A 63 -4.15 -3.73 12.40
C ASN A 63 -2.66 -4.09 12.32
N THR A 64 -2.40 -5.36 12.06
CA THR A 64 -1.07 -5.89 11.73
C THR A 64 -1.14 -6.61 10.40
N TYR A 65 -0.06 -6.53 9.63
CA TYR A 65 0.04 -7.12 8.29
C TYR A 65 1.27 -8.02 8.23
N ALA A 66 1.08 -9.34 8.24
CA ALA A 66 2.17 -10.30 8.14
C ALA A 66 2.28 -10.84 6.71
N SER A 67 3.50 -11.07 6.20
CA SER A 67 3.65 -11.69 4.88
C SER A 67 2.95 -13.05 4.84
N ARG A 68 2.04 -13.23 3.87
CA ARG A 68 1.35 -14.50 3.65
C ARG A 68 2.32 -15.57 3.16
N LEU A 69 3.13 -15.24 2.16
CA LEU A 69 4.09 -16.17 1.56
C LEU A 69 5.16 -16.65 2.56
N TYR A 70 5.59 -15.77 3.48
CA TYR A 70 6.61 -16.08 4.48
C TYR A 70 6.01 -16.26 5.89
N ARG A 71 4.82 -16.90 5.99
CA ARG A 71 4.03 -17.03 7.23
C ARG A 71 4.81 -17.60 8.42
N THR A 72 5.61 -18.64 8.20
CA THR A 72 6.40 -19.29 9.27
C THR A 72 7.45 -18.38 9.88
N ARG A 73 7.86 -17.31 9.19
CA ARG A 73 8.84 -16.34 9.68
C ARG A 73 8.23 -15.22 10.50
N LEU A 74 6.89 -15.10 10.52
CA LEU A 74 6.16 -14.04 11.22
C LEU A 74 6.74 -12.64 10.95
N TRP A 75 6.97 -12.34 9.67
CA TRP A 75 7.48 -11.05 9.24
C TRP A 75 6.34 -10.08 8.98
N TYR A 76 6.40 -8.93 9.64
CA TYR A 76 5.38 -7.90 9.60
C TYR A 76 5.79 -6.74 8.71
N VAL A 77 4.82 -6.12 8.04
CA VAL A 77 4.98 -4.76 7.53
C VAL A 77 5.30 -3.86 8.72
N SER A 78 6.35 -3.05 8.61
CA SER A 78 6.77 -2.20 9.72
C SER A 78 7.54 -0.98 9.21
N VAL A 79 7.27 0.17 9.82
CA VAL A 79 7.94 1.45 9.55
C VAL A 79 8.54 2.00 10.83
N ASN A 80 9.73 2.59 10.77
CA ASN A 80 10.33 3.24 11.94
C ASN A 80 9.74 4.64 12.17
N GLY A 81 10.14 5.32 13.24
CA GLY A 81 9.67 6.67 13.56
C GLY A 81 9.99 7.74 12.52
N LYS A 82 10.86 7.45 11.54
CA LYS A 82 11.16 8.33 10.38
C LYS A 82 10.36 7.93 9.13
N GLY A 83 9.37 7.04 9.27
CA GLY A 83 8.57 6.52 8.15
C GLY A 83 9.31 5.55 7.22
N ARG A 84 10.54 5.13 7.55
CA ARG A 84 11.32 4.22 6.70
C ARG A 84 10.93 2.76 6.94
N PRO A 85 10.80 1.94 5.88
CA PRO A 85 10.46 0.53 6.03
C PRO A 85 11.55 -0.24 6.79
N ARG A 86 11.13 -1.15 7.66
CA ARG A 86 12.01 -2.05 8.41
C ARG A 86 12.11 -3.41 7.72
N ARG A 87 13.19 -4.14 7.99
CA ARG A 87 13.39 -5.51 7.50
C ARG A 87 12.55 -6.49 8.32
N GLY A 88 11.86 -7.42 7.66
CA GLY A 88 10.96 -8.41 8.27
C GLY A 88 11.57 -9.14 9.47
N PHE A 89 12.82 -9.59 9.38
CA PHE A 89 13.50 -10.29 10.48
C PHE A 89 13.70 -9.43 11.75
N LYS A 90 13.63 -8.10 11.63
CA LYS A 90 13.70 -7.14 12.75
C LYS A 90 12.32 -6.78 13.32
N THR A 91 11.25 -7.33 12.77
CA THR A 91 9.86 -6.99 13.14
C THR A 91 9.27 -8.00 14.11
N ARG A 92 8.33 -7.55 14.94
CA ARG A 92 7.49 -8.38 15.81
C ARG A 92 6.08 -7.79 15.85
N ARG A 93 5.08 -8.63 16.15
CA ARG A 93 3.66 -8.24 16.28
C ARG A 93 3.44 -7.12 17.31
N THR A 94 4.12 -7.21 18.44
CA THR A 94 3.95 -6.31 19.60
C THR A 94 4.67 -4.96 19.47
N GLN A 95 5.48 -4.77 18.42
CA GLN A 95 6.18 -3.51 18.21
C GLN A 95 5.22 -2.45 17.69
N LYS A 96 5.22 -1.26 18.32
CA LYS A 96 4.44 -0.09 17.84
C LYS A 96 4.67 0.22 16.36
N SER A 97 5.89 -0.01 15.86
CA SER A 97 6.26 0.14 14.45
C SER A 97 5.55 -0.80 13.47
N SER A 98 4.83 -1.81 13.97
CA SER A 98 4.08 -2.81 13.21
C SER A 98 2.56 -2.66 13.39
N LEU A 99 2.13 -1.70 14.22
CA LEU A 99 0.72 -1.43 14.52
C LEU A 99 0.24 -0.27 13.66
N PHE A 100 -0.76 -0.54 12.82
CA PHE A 100 -1.30 0.44 11.89
C PHE A 100 -2.76 0.74 12.22
N LEU A 101 -3.13 2.00 12.03
CA LEU A 101 -4.51 2.45 12.10
C LEU A 101 -4.88 3.04 10.74
N PRO A 102 -5.65 2.31 9.90
CA PRO A 102 -6.17 2.88 8.66
C PRO A 102 -6.97 4.14 8.98
N ARG A 103 -6.64 5.25 8.33
CA ARG A 103 -7.42 6.48 8.40
C ARG A 103 -8.27 6.59 7.16
N VAL A 104 -9.58 6.79 7.35
CA VAL A 104 -10.49 7.09 6.26
C VAL A 104 -10.12 8.47 5.72
N LEU A 105 -10.17 8.62 4.40
CA LEU A 105 -9.94 9.89 3.72
C LEU A 105 -11.08 10.85 4.07
N ASP A 106 -10.75 12.11 4.35
CA ASP A 106 -11.78 13.14 4.55
C ASP A 106 -12.25 13.72 3.21
N HIS A 107 -13.22 14.64 3.25
CA HIS A 107 -13.79 15.21 2.03
C HIS A 107 -12.73 15.93 1.15
N LYS A 108 -11.73 16.56 1.77
CA LYS A 108 -10.65 17.27 1.05
C LYS A 108 -9.70 16.27 0.40
N ASP A 109 -9.42 15.15 1.06
CA ASP A 109 -8.66 14.05 0.49
C ASP A 109 -9.36 13.43 -0.72
N HIS A 110 -10.69 13.31 -0.67
CA HIS A 110 -11.50 12.84 -1.80
C HIS A 110 -11.43 13.78 -3.01
N GLU A 111 -11.47 15.10 -2.80
CA GLU A 111 -11.26 16.07 -3.89
C GLU A 111 -9.86 15.92 -4.50
N MET A 112 -8.83 15.75 -3.67
CA MET A 112 -7.46 15.51 -4.13
C MET A 112 -7.35 14.22 -4.97
N VAL A 113 -7.99 13.13 -4.55
CA VAL A 113 -8.06 11.89 -5.34
C VAL A 113 -8.75 12.14 -6.69
N THR A 114 -9.87 12.85 -6.70
CA THR A 114 -10.69 13.12 -7.88
C THR A 114 -9.96 14.01 -8.90
N LEU A 115 -9.37 15.12 -8.44
CA LEU A 115 -8.57 16.03 -9.27
C LEU A 115 -7.38 15.30 -9.91
N LEU A 116 -6.76 14.37 -9.19
CA LEU A 116 -5.57 13.67 -9.67
C LEU A 116 -5.90 12.50 -10.60
N GLN A 117 -7.01 11.79 -10.37
CA GLN A 117 -7.53 10.82 -11.34
C GLN A 117 -7.91 11.50 -12.66
N GLY A 118 -8.51 12.70 -12.62
CA GLY A 118 -8.80 13.51 -13.80
C GLY A 118 -7.54 13.89 -14.59
N ALA A 119 -6.49 14.34 -13.91
CA ALA A 119 -5.20 14.68 -14.52
C ALA A 119 -4.46 13.46 -15.11
N ALA A 120 -4.55 12.29 -14.48
CA ALA A 120 -4.00 11.04 -15.01
C ALA A 120 -4.79 10.54 -16.25
N GLY A 121 -6.10 10.75 -16.29
CA GLY A 121 -6.94 10.47 -17.46
C GLY A 121 -6.57 11.32 -18.68
N LEU A 122 -6.24 12.60 -18.47
CA LEU A 122 -5.71 13.48 -19.53
C LEU A 122 -4.37 12.99 -20.09
N ARG A 123 -3.45 12.54 -19.22
CA ARG A 123 -2.17 11.95 -19.67
C ARG A 123 -2.34 10.65 -20.46
N ARG A 124 -3.26 9.76 -20.06
CA ARG A 124 -3.57 8.53 -20.82
C ARG A 124 -4.17 8.80 -22.19
N ARG A 125 -4.92 9.90 -22.36
CA ARG A 125 -5.46 10.30 -23.68
C ARG A 125 -4.37 10.83 -24.61
N GLN A 126 -3.37 11.53 -24.09
CA GLN A 126 -2.26 12.07 -24.89
C GLN A 126 -1.20 11.03 -25.25
N SER A 127 -1.07 9.93 -24.50
CA SER A 127 -0.09 8.86 -24.78
C SER A 127 -0.58 7.77 -25.73
N ARG A 128 -1.78 7.89 -26.30
CA ARG A 128 -2.27 6.95 -27.33
C ARG A 128 -1.69 7.39 -28.68
N PRO A 129 -0.79 6.61 -29.31
CA PRO A 129 -0.28 6.97 -30.63
C PRO A 129 -1.46 7.00 -31.63
N PRO A 130 -1.44 7.92 -32.61
CA PRO A 130 -2.46 7.94 -33.65
C PRO A 130 -2.47 6.57 -34.35
N GLY A 131 -3.62 5.89 -34.31
CA GLY A 131 -3.79 4.60 -34.94
C GLY A 131 -3.55 4.72 -36.44
N ARG A 132 -2.68 3.89 -37.00
CA ARG A 132 -2.57 3.69 -38.44
C ARG A 132 -3.93 3.17 -38.95
N THR A 133 -4.62 4.00 -39.72
CA THR A 133 -5.68 3.55 -40.62
C THR A 133 -5.04 2.81 -41.79
N THR A 134 -5.05 1.49 -41.76
CA THR A 134 -4.99 0.69 -42.99
C THR A 134 -6.39 0.71 -43.59
N GLN A 135 -6.53 1.46 -44.68
CA GLN A 135 -7.64 1.35 -45.62
C GLN A 135 -7.31 0.26 -46.67
N PRO A 136 -8.34 -0.32 -47.32
CA PRO A 136 -8.34 -1.71 -47.79
C PRO A 136 -7.39 -2.03 -48.95
#